data_AF-A0A2G2UZD3-F1
#
_entry.id   AF-A0A2G2UZD3-F1
#
_cell.length_a   1.000
_cell.length_b   1.000
_cell.length_c   1.000
_cell.angle_alpha   90.00
_cell.angle_beta   90.00
_cell.angle_gamma   90.00
#
_symmetry.space_group_name_H-M   'P 1'
#
loop_
_entity.id
_entity.type
_entity.pdbx_description
1 polymer ?
#
loop_
_entity_poly.entity_id
_entity_poly.type
_entity_poly.pdbx_seq_one_letter_code
_entity_poly.pdbx_strand_id
1 'polypeptide(L)'
;MQMGSELSKTVATFILRRCLLDNLGLSYICTTPELFFAVVRVLGNMVGALAEQPSSSLLKHIIRCYLRLSYNRRACDVLRTRLPLILRDTTFSSRLSEDRVTKKWLQQLLHNVDGNRRI
;
A
#
# COMPACT_ATOMS: atom_id res chain seq x y z
N MET A 1 24.86 1.19 12.01
CA MET A 1 23.47 0.68 12.12
C MET A 1 22.89 0.59 10.70
N GLN A 2 22.96 -0.56 10.01
CA GLN A 2 22.60 -0.62 8.58
C GLN A 2 22.21 -2.01 8.05
N MET A 3 21.92 -2.99 8.90
CA MET A 3 21.49 -4.34 8.45
C MET A 3 19.98 -4.46 8.17
N GLY A 4 19.23 -3.34 8.16
CA GLY A 4 17.80 -3.32 7.86
C GLY A 4 17.46 -3.09 6.38
N SER A 5 18.38 -2.55 5.57
CA SER A 5 18.02 -2.01 4.25
C SER A 5 17.92 -3.06 3.15
N GLU A 6 18.77 -4.09 3.13
CA GLU A 6 18.74 -5.10 2.07
C GLU A 6 17.62 -6.13 2.28
N LEU A 7 17.50 -6.68 3.49
CA LEU A 7 16.39 -7.58 3.83
C LEU A 7 15.03 -6.88 3.69
N SER A 8 14.90 -5.62 4.14
CA SER A 8 13.65 -4.88 3.93
C SER A 8 13.37 -4.62 2.46
N LYS A 9 14.38 -4.34 1.61
CA LYS A 9 14.20 -4.15 0.16
C LYS A 9 13.84 -5.44 -0.55
N THR A 10 14.42 -6.58 -0.17
CA THR A 10 14.10 -7.88 -0.77
C THR A 10 12.72 -8.37 -0.33
N VAL A 11 12.40 -8.27 0.96
CA VAL A 11 11.07 -8.57 1.49
C VAL A 11 10.02 -7.61 0.92
N ALA A 12 10.36 -6.33 0.77
CA ALA A 12 9.54 -5.33 0.08
C ALA A 12 9.23 -5.72 -1.35
N THR A 13 10.28 -6.05 -2.13
CA THR A 13 10.17 -6.44 -3.53
C THR A 13 9.40 -7.76 -3.66
N PHE A 14 9.59 -8.70 -2.73
CA PHE A 14 8.87 -9.96 -2.67
C PHE A 14 7.38 -9.75 -2.36
N ILE A 15 7.04 -8.88 -1.39
CA ILE A 15 5.66 -8.51 -1.06
C ILE A 15 5.00 -7.78 -2.23
N LEU A 16 5.69 -6.84 -2.87
CA LEU A 16 5.20 -6.15 -4.06
C LEU A 16 4.97 -7.12 -5.22
N ARG A 17 5.94 -8.01 -5.51
CA ARG A 17 5.77 -9.08 -6.53
C ARG A 17 4.57 -9.96 -6.20
N ARG A 18 4.46 -10.45 -4.96
CA ARG A 18 3.39 -11.36 -4.55
C ARG A 18 2.02 -10.68 -4.53
N CYS A 19 1.93 -9.40 -4.16
CA CYS A 19 0.68 -8.63 -4.23
C CYS A 19 0.27 -8.26 -5.66
N LEU A 20 1.23 -8.01 -6.55
CA LEU A 20 0.97 -7.54 -7.91
C LEU A 20 0.79 -8.65 -8.94
N LEU A 21 1.49 -9.77 -8.75
CA LEU A 21 1.54 -10.87 -9.73
C LEU A 21 0.65 -12.04 -9.34
N ASP A 22 0.30 -12.21 -8.07
CA ASP A 22 -0.34 -13.44 -7.59
C ASP A 22 -1.67 -13.17 -6.86
N ASN A 23 -2.78 -13.35 -7.59
CA ASN A 23 -4.13 -13.22 -7.05
C ASN A 23 -4.41 -14.23 -5.91
N LEU A 24 -3.76 -15.40 -5.95
CA LEU A 24 -3.83 -16.42 -4.89
C LEU A 24 -3.03 -15.99 -3.65
N GLY A 25 -1.87 -15.37 -3.86
CA GLY A 25 -1.01 -14.88 -2.78
C GLY A 25 -1.69 -13.84 -1.89
N LEU A 26 -2.50 -12.95 -2.47
CA LEU A 26 -3.16 -11.87 -1.73
C LEU A 26 -4.35 -12.34 -0.89
N SER A 27 -5.08 -13.36 -1.36
CA SER A 27 -6.11 -14.04 -0.56
C SER A 27 -5.48 -14.73 0.65
N TYR A 28 -4.35 -15.42 0.45
CA TYR A 28 -3.61 -16.08 1.52
C TYR A 28 -3.01 -15.10 2.56
N ILE A 29 -2.52 -13.94 2.11
CA ILE A 29 -2.04 -12.88 3.01
C ILE A 29 -3.16 -12.37 3.93
N CYS A 30 -4.40 -12.35 3.43
CA CYS A 30 -5.55 -11.90 4.21
C CYS A 30 -6.16 -12.99 5.11
N THR A 31 -5.73 -14.27 5.00
CA THR A 31 -6.23 -15.36 5.86
C THR A 31 -5.69 -15.29 7.27
N THR A 32 -4.43 -14.87 7.48
CA THR A 32 -3.86 -14.72 8.82
C THR A 32 -3.59 -13.25 9.16
N PRO A 33 -4.02 -12.77 10.34
CA PRO A 33 -3.78 -11.40 10.77
C PRO A 33 -2.29 -11.03 10.77
N GLU A 34 -1.42 -11.96 11.17
CA GLU A 34 0.03 -11.75 11.26
C GLU A 34 0.66 -11.38 9.91
N LEU A 35 0.33 -12.14 8.85
CA LEU A 35 0.83 -11.88 7.51
C LEU A 35 0.30 -10.55 6.98
N PHE A 36 -0.98 -10.26 7.22
CA PHE A 36 -1.60 -9.00 6.83
C PHE A 36 -0.91 -7.80 7.52
N PHE A 37 -0.72 -7.85 8.84
CA PHE A 37 -0.05 -6.77 9.58
C PHE A 37 1.42 -6.60 9.16
N ALA A 38 2.12 -7.70 8.88
CA ALA A 38 3.48 -7.63 8.36
C ALA A 38 3.54 -6.90 7.01
N VAL A 39 2.61 -7.21 6.10
CA VAL A 39 2.51 -6.55 4.78
C VAL A 39 2.18 -5.07 4.93
N VAL A 40 1.15 -4.71 5.71
CA VAL A 40 0.79 -3.30 5.94
C VAL A 40 1.94 -2.50 6.54
N ARG A 41 2.67 -3.08 7.50
CA ARG A 41 3.85 -2.44 8.11
C ARG A 41 4.96 -2.19 7.09
N VAL A 42 5.29 -3.19 6.28
CA VAL A 42 6.33 -3.06 5.24
C VAL A 42 5.92 -2.03 4.19
N LEU A 43 4.66 -2.05 3.72
CA LEU A 43 4.15 -1.03 2.81
C LEU A 43 4.25 0.37 3.43
N GLY A 44 3.86 0.54 4.69
CA GLY A 44 3.97 1.82 5.41
C GLY A 44 5.40 2.35 5.45
N ASN A 45 6.37 1.49 5.77
CA ASN A 45 7.79 1.84 5.77
C ASN A 45 8.27 2.27 4.38
N MET A 46 7.82 1.61 3.31
CA MET A 46 8.18 2.01 1.95
C MET A 46 7.62 3.37 1.56
N VAL A 47 6.38 3.69 1.95
CA VAL A 47 5.82 5.02 1.70
C VAL A 47 6.59 6.08 2.49
N GLY A 48 7.01 5.79 3.72
CA GLY A 48 7.90 6.67 4.48
C GLY A 48 9.22 6.92 3.75
N ALA A 49 9.87 5.86 3.25
CA ALA A 49 11.09 5.97 2.46
C ALA A 49 10.90 6.77 1.15
N LEU A 50 9.70 6.75 0.56
CA LEU A 50 9.37 7.54 -0.63
C LEU A 50 9.32 9.05 -0.39
N ALA A 51 9.13 9.48 0.87
CA ALA A 51 9.19 10.89 1.23
C ALA A 51 10.63 11.43 1.15
N GLU A 52 11.62 10.62 1.53
CA GLU A 52 13.04 10.97 1.43
C GLU A 52 13.62 10.69 0.04
N GLN A 53 13.32 9.51 -0.52
CA GLN A 53 13.83 9.06 -1.82
C GLN A 53 12.69 8.86 -2.80
N PRO A 54 12.37 9.87 -3.60
CA PRO A 54 11.19 9.85 -4.44
C PRO A 54 11.30 8.87 -5.61
N SER A 55 10.34 7.96 -5.74
CA SER A 55 10.24 7.03 -6.87
C SER A 55 8.79 6.84 -7.34
N SER A 56 8.48 7.33 -8.54
CA SER A 56 7.14 7.26 -9.14
C SER A 56 6.71 5.82 -9.43
N SER A 57 7.64 4.99 -9.93
CA SER A 57 7.37 3.57 -10.21
C SER A 57 7.03 2.82 -8.93
N LEU A 58 7.78 3.02 -7.85
CA LEU A 58 7.54 2.35 -6.57
C LEU A 58 6.23 2.82 -5.93
N LEU A 59 5.95 4.12 -5.96
CA LEU A 59 4.69 4.69 -5.47
C LEU A 59 3.48 4.05 -6.15
N LYS A 60 3.52 3.90 -7.48
CA LYS A 60 2.47 3.22 -8.26
C LYS A 60 2.22 1.78 -7.81
N HIS A 61 3.30 1.03 -7.58
CA HIS A 61 3.23 -0.35 -7.12
C HIS A 61 2.61 -0.44 -5.72
N ILE A 62 3.01 0.44 -4.81
CA ILE A 62 2.48 0.49 -3.44
C ILE A 62 1.00 0.87 -3.40
N ILE A 63 0.59 1.92 -4.13
CA ILE A 63 -0.82 2.32 -4.22
C ILE A 63 -1.68 1.17 -4.75
N ARG A 64 -1.18 0.45 -5.77
CA ARG A 64 -1.87 -0.72 -6.32
C ARG A 64 -1.98 -1.87 -5.32
N CYS A 65 -0.96 -2.09 -4.49
CA CYS A 65 -1.03 -3.09 -3.40
C CYS A 65 -2.07 -2.72 -2.35
N TYR A 66 -2.08 -1.47 -1.88
CA TYR A 66 -3.09 -1.00 -0.94
C TYR A 66 -4.51 -1.09 -1.53
N LEU A 67 -4.69 -0.68 -2.78
CA LEU A 67 -5.98 -0.80 -3.47
C LEU A 67 -6.42 -2.27 -3.51
N ARG A 68 -5.50 -3.19 -3.79
CA ARG A 68 -5.83 -4.62 -3.84
C ARG A 68 -6.23 -5.17 -2.47
N LEU A 69 -5.55 -4.75 -1.40
CA LEU A 69 -5.93 -5.08 -0.03
C LEU A 69 -7.30 -4.50 0.35
N SER A 70 -7.65 -3.31 -0.16
CA SER A 70 -8.94 -2.66 0.12
C SER A 70 -10.16 -3.38 -0.47
N TYR A 71 -9.99 -4.40 -1.30
CA TYR A 71 -11.13 -5.25 -1.71
C TYR A 71 -11.56 -6.23 -0.60
N ASN A 72 -10.75 -6.41 0.44
CA ASN A 72 -11.14 -7.17 1.61
C ASN A 72 -11.70 -6.24 2.69
N ARG A 73 -12.96 -6.44 3.09
CA ARG A 73 -13.62 -5.57 4.09
C ARG A 73 -12.86 -5.53 5.43
N ARG A 74 -12.33 -6.67 5.89
CA ARG A 74 -11.54 -6.73 7.13
C ARG A 74 -10.23 -5.94 7.03
N ALA A 75 -9.62 -5.95 5.85
CA ALA A 75 -8.43 -5.17 5.59
C ALA A 75 -8.74 -3.66 5.58
N CYS A 76 -9.87 -3.24 5.03
CA CYS A 76 -10.29 -1.83 5.06
C CYS A 76 -10.34 -1.25 6.47
N ASP A 77 -10.88 -2.01 7.44
CA ASP A 77 -10.98 -1.55 8.83
C ASP A 77 -9.61 -1.24 9.44
N VAL A 78 -8.63 -2.10 9.16
CA VAL A 78 -7.24 -1.88 9.61
C VAL A 78 -6.57 -0.77 8.81
N LEU A 79 -6.72 -0.76 7.48
CA LEU A 79 -6.16 0.28 6.62
C LEU A 79 -6.68 1.66 7.02
N ARG A 80 -7.90 1.77 7.53
CA ARG A 80 -8.44 3.05 8.00
C ARG A 80 -7.57 3.71 9.08
N THR A 81 -7.00 2.91 9.98
CA THR A 81 -6.14 3.37 11.09
C THR A 81 -4.65 3.30 10.77
N ARG A 82 -4.25 2.42 9.84
CA ARG A 82 -2.84 2.15 9.52
C ARG A 82 -2.36 2.74 8.20
N LEU A 83 -3.24 3.29 7.36
CA LEU A 83 -2.84 3.91 6.10
C LEU A 83 -1.97 5.13 6.38
N PRO A 84 -0.77 5.24 5.78
CA PRO A 84 0.11 6.38 5.98
C PRO A 84 -0.58 7.70 5.61
N LEU A 85 -0.52 8.69 6.51
CA LEU A 85 -1.14 10.00 6.31
C LEU A 85 -0.64 10.70 5.04
N ILE A 86 0.63 10.49 4.68
CA ILE A 86 1.24 11.01 3.44
C ILE A 86 0.60 10.49 2.15
N LEU A 87 -0.17 9.39 2.19
CA LEU A 87 -1.02 8.97 1.06
C LEU A 87 -2.38 9.65 1.04
N ARG A 88 -2.84 10.15 2.20
CA ARG A 88 -4.09 10.93 2.32
C ARG A 88 -3.88 12.42 2.07
N ASP A 89 -2.67 12.90 2.28
CA ASP A 89 -2.30 14.29 2.09
C ASP A 89 -1.92 14.59 0.62
N THR A 90 -1.67 15.88 0.35
CA THR A 90 -1.27 16.44 -0.93
C THR A 90 0.20 16.18 -1.29
N THR A 91 0.97 15.50 -0.44
CA THR A 91 2.41 15.25 -0.60
C THR A 91 2.77 14.64 -1.96
N PHE A 92 1.96 13.70 -2.47
CA PHE A 92 2.17 13.07 -3.78
C PHE A 92 1.31 13.65 -4.91
N SER A 93 0.51 14.69 -4.65
CA SER A 93 -0.47 15.21 -5.61
C SER A 93 0.15 15.75 -6.89
N SER A 94 1.31 16.41 -6.82
CA SER A 94 2.03 16.89 -8.00
C SER A 94 2.47 15.73 -8.90
N ARG A 95 3.05 14.67 -8.32
CA ARG A 95 3.51 13.48 -9.06
C ARG A 95 2.36 12.65 -9.62
N LEU A 96 1.25 12.57 -8.87
CA LEU A 96 0.04 11.88 -9.32
C LEU A 96 -0.72 12.69 -10.38
N SER A 97 -0.42 13.97 -10.57
CA SER A 97 -1.03 14.76 -11.64
C SER A 97 -0.61 14.26 -13.03
N GLU A 98 0.63 13.79 -13.14
CA GLU A 98 1.20 13.22 -14.37
C GLU A 98 0.73 11.78 -14.60
N ASP A 99 0.58 10.97 -13.54
CA ASP A 99 0.04 9.60 -13.62
C ASP A 99 -1.44 9.55 -13.21
N ARG A 100 -2.31 9.85 -14.19
CA ARG A 100 -3.77 9.80 -14.03
C ARG A 100 -4.30 8.44 -13.58
N VAL A 101 -3.63 7.34 -13.93
CA VAL A 101 -4.05 5.99 -13.55
C VAL A 101 -3.80 5.76 -12.06
N THR A 102 -2.59 6.06 -11.61
CA THR A 102 -2.23 5.93 -10.19
C THR A 102 -3.06 6.87 -9.32
N LYS A 103 -3.37 8.08 -9.80
CA LYS A 103 -4.32 8.99 -9.13
C LYS A 103 -5.70 8.37 -8.96
N LYS A 104 -6.26 7.74 -10.00
CA LYS A 104 -7.55 7.03 -9.91
C LYS A 104 -7.50 5.89 -8.91
N TRP A 105 -6.40 5.12 -8.87
CA TRP A 105 -6.25 4.04 -7.89
C TRP A 105 -6.21 4.55 -6.45
N LEU A 106 -5.52 5.66 -6.21
CA LEU A 106 -5.49 6.27 -4.87
C LEU A 106 -6.89 6.75 -4.46
N GLN A 107 -7.62 7.42 -5.35
CA GLN A 107 -8.99 7.85 -5.07
C GLN A 107 -9.92 6.67 -4.78
N GLN A 108 -9.81 5.58 -5.56
CA GLN A 108 -10.59 4.36 -5.31
C GLN A 108 -10.21 3.70 -3.98
N LEU A 109 -8.92 3.67 -3.62
CA LEU A 109 -8.45 3.16 -2.33
C LEU A 109 -9.07 3.95 -1.18
N LEU A 110 -9.00 5.29 -1.23
CA LEU A 110 -9.59 6.14 -0.20
C LEU A 110 -11.10 5.94 -0.13
N HIS A 111 -11.78 5.84 -1.27
CA HIS A 111 -13.20 5.51 -1.31
C HIS A 111 -13.52 4.15 -0.69
N ASN A 112 -12.72 3.11 -0.93
CA ASN A 112 -12.96 1.78 -0.34
C ASN A 112 -12.73 1.79 1.19
N VAL A 113 -11.75 2.55 1.66
CA VAL A 113 -11.40 2.64 3.09
C VAL A 113 -12.38 3.53 3.87
N ASP A 114 -12.81 4.65 3.28
CA ASP A 114 -13.73 5.60 3.92
C ASP A 114 -15.21 5.32 3.62
N GLY A 115 -15.52 4.79 2.44
CA GLY A 115 -16.87 4.53 1.94
C GLY A 115 -17.53 3.26 2.48
N ASN A 116 -16.80 2.39 3.17
CA ASN A 116 -17.38 1.21 3.86
C ASN A 116 -18.24 1.60 5.09
N ARG A 117 -18.52 2.90 5.29
CA ARG A 117 -19.37 3.49 6.33
C ARG A 117 -20.88 3.39 6.05
N ARG A 118 -21.32 2.50 5.14
CA ARG A 118 -22.76 2.25 4.96
C ARG A 118 -23.20 1.24 6.02
N ILE A 119 -23.65 1.83 7.14
CA ILE A 119 -24.72 1.43 8.08
C ILE A 119 -24.93 -0.07 8.25
#